data_AF-A0A532TKF8-F1
#
_entry.id   AF-A0A532TKF8-F1
#
_cell.length_a   1.000
_cell.length_b   1.000
_cell.length_c   1.000
_cell.angle_alpha   90.00
_cell.angle_beta   90.00
_cell.angle_gamma   90.00
#
_symmetry.space_group_name_H-M   'P 1'
#
loop_
_entity.id
_entity.type
_entity.pdbx_description
1 polymer ?
#
loop_
_entity_poly.entity_id
_entity_poly.type
_entity_poly.pdbx_seq_one_letter_code
_entity_poly.pdbx_strand_id
1 'polypeptide(L)'
;MTFYELSVITNTGFPYYNLKLKSAPSGVNLYLRFFDFSHSNSGPNITLDPVSLFELNAGLVSALYEFARSIDKKIEKLEFKPSKKGALNKTNYKGDVLITTQTEPYLLHKSVREKIKLIYNSVISPKIPLDSALEILQNEEDKILDILTDSEARNRIKKHKKEINQLANDFLTEMNSYGLHGICITCFDLSPITVFGKKYSLNDVEAILRKIGVIPQISPLEWIYRQSYISDEQIWVYVIKSGVGPTIHGLFEPYFYLLFADPQSYLGEFPGKLAAKFNQVLG
;
A
#
# COMPACT_ATOMS: atom_id res chain seq x y z
N MET A 1 6.89 7.06 -5.45
CA MET A 1 6.32 5.75 -5.84
C MET A 1 6.70 4.75 -4.77
N THR A 2 5.79 3.89 -4.31
CA THR A 2 5.94 3.03 -3.10
C THR A 2 5.90 1.54 -3.41
N PHE A 3 5.63 1.19 -4.66
CA PHE A 3 5.73 -0.15 -5.25
C PHE A 3 7.07 -0.27 -6.00
N TYR A 4 7.67 -1.45 -5.98
CA TYR A 4 8.99 -1.72 -6.56
C TYR A 4 8.91 -2.69 -7.72
N GLU A 5 8.07 -3.70 -7.57
CA GLU A 5 7.79 -4.70 -8.60
C GLU A 5 6.37 -5.21 -8.45
N LEU A 6 5.83 -5.72 -9.57
CA LEU A 6 4.62 -6.50 -9.61
C LEU A 6 4.86 -7.71 -10.50
N SER A 7 4.57 -8.91 -10.01
CA SER A 7 4.67 -10.13 -10.81
C SER A 7 3.34 -10.86 -10.82
N VAL A 8 3.01 -11.45 -11.95
CA VAL A 8 1.84 -12.30 -12.14
C VAL A 8 2.35 -13.69 -12.44
N ILE A 9 1.96 -14.64 -11.60
CA ILE A 9 2.43 -16.02 -11.61
C ILE A 9 1.22 -16.92 -11.72
N THR A 10 1.31 -17.96 -12.53
CA THR A 10 0.29 -19.03 -12.53
C THR A 10 0.42 -19.84 -11.24
N ASN A 11 -0.65 -20.49 -10.78
CA ASN A 11 -0.57 -21.38 -9.61
C ASN A 11 0.37 -22.59 -9.80
N THR A 12 0.72 -22.95 -11.04
CA THR A 12 1.74 -23.97 -11.36
C THR A 12 3.16 -23.46 -11.17
N GLY A 13 3.34 -22.19 -10.77
CA GLY A 13 4.64 -21.57 -10.54
C GLY A 13 5.29 -20.98 -11.78
N PHE A 14 4.61 -20.95 -12.94
CA PHE A 14 5.17 -20.33 -14.14
C PHE A 14 5.01 -18.81 -14.08
N PRO A 15 6.11 -18.03 -14.24
CA PRO A 15 6.02 -16.58 -14.32
C PRO A 15 5.35 -16.20 -15.64
N TYR A 16 4.23 -15.48 -15.55
CA TYR A 16 3.50 -14.99 -16.72
C TYR A 16 3.91 -13.56 -17.08
N TYR A 17 4.04 -12.69 -16.09
CA TYR A 17 4.42 -11.29 -16.31
C TYR A 17 5.19 -10.73 -15.12
N ASN A 18 6.14 -9.83 -15.39
CA ASN A 18 6.88 -9.11 -14.35
C ASN A 18 7.13 -7.67 -14.78
N LEU A 19 6.68 -6.73 -13.94
CA LEU A 19 6.88 -5.30 -14.12
C LEU A 19 7.81 -4.78 -13.04
N LYS A 20 8.99 -4.32 -13.45
CA LYS A 20 9.94 -3.62 -12.57
C LYS A 20 9.64 -2.13 -12.58
N LEU A 21 9.22 -1.59 -11.44
CA LEU A 21 8.74 -0.22 -11.31
C LEU A 21 9.85 0.75 -10.90
N LYS A 22 10.63 0.37 -9.89
CA LYS A 22 11.83 1.09 -9.43
C LYS A 22 12.75 0.17 -8.65
N SER A 23 14.00 0.58 -8.47
CA SER A 23 14.97 -0.16 -7.65
C SER A 23 14.62 -0.09 -6.17
N ALA A 24 14.76 -1.23 -5.47
CA ALA A 24 14.66 -1.31 -4.01
C ALA A 24 15.71 -0.40 -3.34
N PRO A 25 15.39 0.30 -2.25
CA PRO A 25 16.38 1.09 -1.53
C PRO A 25 17.28 0.17 -0.70
N SER A 26 18.56 0.53 -0.59
CA SER A 26 19.47 -0.19 0.31
C SER A 26 19.12 0.07 1.77
N GLY A 27 19.27 -0.95 2.62
CA GLY A 27 19.09 -0.85 4.07
C GLY A 27 17.64 -0.70 4.57
N VAL A 28 16.63 -0.86 3.71
CA VAL A 28 15.21 -0.74 4.06
C VAL A 28 14.53 -2.11 4.01
N ASN A 29 13.77 -2.44 5.05
CA ASN A 29 12.90 -3.62 5.06
C ASN A 29 11.68 -3.36 4.18
N LEU A 30 11.54 -4.14 3.11
CA LEU A 30 10.40 -4.09 2.20
C LEU A 30 9.46 -5.25 2.46
N TYR A 31 8.19 -5.08 2.10
CA TYR A 31 7.19 -6.15 2.18
C TYR A 31 6.99 -6.78 0.81
N LEU A 32 7.25 -8.08 0.73
CA LEU A 32 6.78 -8.93 -0.35
C LEU A 32 5.36 -9.40 -0.01
N ARG A 33 4.39 -9.02 -0.83
CA ARG A 33 2.97 -9.31 -0.62
C ARG A 33 2.50 -10.31 -1.67
N PHE A 34 1.65 -11.23 -1.24
CA PHE A 34 1.07 -12.28 -2.07
C PHE A 34 -0.45 -12.12 -2.09
N PHE A 35 -1.02 -12.10 -3.28
CA PHE A 35 -2.45 -11.98 -3.52
C PHE A 35 -2.91 -13.14 -4.39
N ASP A 36 -3.54 -14.10 -3.72
CA ASP A 36 -4.08 -15.31 -4.34
C ASP A 36 -5.48 -15.04 -4.90
N PHE A 37 -5.63 -15.21 -6.21
CA PHE A 37 -6.88 -15.12 -6.95
C PHE A 37 -7.33 -16.47 -7.50
N SER A 38 -6.75 -17.58 -7.04
CA SER A 38 -7.16 -18.92 -7.44
C SER A 38 -8.63 -19.19 -7.11
N HIS A 39 -9.22 -20.11 -7.88
CA HIS A 39 -10.53 -20.63 -7.49
C HIS A 39 -10.41 -21.26 -6.11
N SER A 40 -11.25 -20.84 -5.17
CA SER A 40 -11.51 -21.62 -3.96
C SER A 40 -12.24 -22.90 -4.36
N ASN A 41 -11.54 -23.84 -4.99
CA ASN A 41 -11.96 -25.22 -4.97
C ASN A 41 -11.80 -25.64 -3.51
N SER A 42 -12.86 -25.43 -2.72
CA SER A 42 -13.13 -26.28 -1.57
C SER A 42 -13.45 -27.68 -2.11
N GLY A 43 -12.47 -28.31 -2.78
CA GLY A 43 -12.40 -29.75 -2.95
C GLY A 43 -12.22 -30.39 -1.58
N PRO A 44 -12.58 -31.68 -1.44
CA PRO A 44 -12.64 -32.35 -0.15
C PRO A 44 -11.28 -32.20 0.54
N ASN A 45 -11.30 -32.03 1.87
CA ASN A 45 -10.12 -32.02 2.72
C ASN A 45 -9.07 -33.00 2.18
N ILE A 46 -8.05 -32.50 1.48
CA ILE A 46 -6.83 -33.26 1.29
C ILE A 46 -6.19 -33.20 2.67
N THR A 47 -6.55 -34.15 3.54
CA THR A 47 -5.69 -34.53 4.65
C THR A 47 -4.42 -35.04 4.00
N LEU A 48 -3.48 -34.12 3.80
CA LEU A 48 -2.11 -34.46 3.45
C LEU A 48 -1.63 -35.42 4.53
N ASP A 49 -1.12 -36.57 4.11
CA ASP A 49 -0.47 -37.46 5.04
C ASP A 49 0.77 -36.77 5.64
N PRO A 50 1.24 -37.20 6.82
CA PRO A 50 2.37 -36.56 7.49
C PRO A 50 3.65 -36.51 6.66
N VAL A 51 3.86 -37.47 5.73
CA VAL A 51 5.05 -37.51 4.88
C VAL A 51 4.95 -36.43 3.81
N SER A 52 3.81 -36.34 3.11
CA SER A 52 3.55 -35.27 2.15
C SER A 52 3.67 -33.88 2.79
N LEU A 53 3.16 -33.71 4.02
CA LEU A 53 3.28 -32.45 4.75
C LEU A 53 4.74 -32.13 5.11
N PHE A 54 5.50 -33.13 5.54
CA PHE A 54 6.94 -32.98 5.81
C PHE A 54 7.71 -32.58 4.55
N GLU A 55 7.47 -33.26 3.43
CA GLU A 55 8.11 -32.98 2.15
C GLU A 55 7.80 -31.56 1.65
N LEU A 56 6.53 -31.12 1.75
CA LEU A 56 6.13 -29.76 1.39
C LEU A 56 6.82 -28.71 2.28
N ASN A 57 6.87 -28.95 3.59
CA ASN A 57 7.56 -28.05 4.52
C ASN A 57 9.07 -27.99 4.23
N ALA A 58 9.71 -29.13 4.00
CA ALA A 58 11.12 -29.22 3.67
C ALA A 58 11.44 -28.51 2.34
N GLY A 59 10.59 -28.72 1.32
CA GLY A 59 10.69 -28.05 0.03
C GLY A 59 10.55 -26.53 0.16
N LEU A 60 9.56 -26.05 0.92
CA LEU A 60 9.38 -24.62 1.19
C LEU A 60 10.59 -24.01 1.92
N VAL A 61 11.06 -24.66 2.99
CA VAL A 61 12.22 -24.18 3.76
C VAL A 61 13.47 -24.15 2.89
N SER A 62 13.70 -25.19 2.08
CA SER A 62 14.83 -25.25 1.15
C SER A 62 14.76 -24.15 0.09
N ALA A 63 13.59 -23.95 -0.53
CA ALA A 63 13.39 -22.90 -1.52
C ALA A 63 13.60 -21.50 -0.93
N LEU A 64 13.09 -21.25 0.28
CA LEU A 64 13.27 -19.98 0.98
C LEU A 64 14.73 -19.75 1.38
N TYR A 65 15.44 -20.78 1.80
CA TYR A 65 16.87 -20.70 2.12
C TYR A 65 17.71 -20.37 0.88
N GLU A 66 17.48 -21.06 -0.24
CA GLU A 66 18.15 -20.78 -1.51
C GLU A 66 17.82 -19.38 -2.03
N PHE A 67 16.56 -18.97 -1.95
CA PHE A 67 16.14 -17.61 -2.27
C PHE A 67 16.89 -16.58 -1.43
N ALA A 68 16.88 -16.71 -0.10
CA ALA A 68 17.56 -15.84 0.84
C ALA A 68 19.06 -15.69 0.50
N ARG A 69 19.72 -16.82 0.22
CA ARG A 69 21.12 -16.86 -0.20
C ARG A 69 21.35 -16.13 -1.52
N SER A 70 20.45 -16.29 -2.50
CA SER A 70 20.58 -15.69 -3.84
C SER A 70 20.49 -14.17 -3.85
N ILE A 71 19.79 -13.57 -2.88
CA ILE A 71 19.61 -12.10 -2.78
C ILE A 71 20.44 -11.46 -1.66
N ASP A 72 21.35 -12.24 -1.05
CA ASP A 72 22.17 -11.82 0.10
C ASP A 72 21.30 -11.21 1.23
N LYS A 73 20.20 -11.88 1.56
CA LYS A 73 19.31 -11.52 2.67
C LYS A 73 19.13 -12.69 3.61
N LYS A 74 18.97 -12.39 4.89
CA LYS A 74 18.64 -13.39 5.92
C LYS A 74 17.14 -13.36 6.20
N ILE A 75 16.48 -14.51 6.10
CA ILE A 75 15.12 -14.69 6.60
C ILE A 75 15.21 -15.02 8.09
N GLU A 76 14.86 -14.07 8.96
CA GLU A 76 14.97 -14.25 10.41
C GLU A 76 13.74 -14.88 11.05
N LYS A 77 12.56 -14.56 10.52
CA LYS A 77 11.28 -15.03 11.06
C LYS A 77 10.28 -15.25 9.93
N LEU A 78 9.61 -16.39 9.97
CA LEU A 78 8.47 -16.69 9.11
C LEU A 78 7.30 -17.04 10.02
N GLU A 79 6.28 -16.20 10.05
CA GLU A 79 5.13 -16.37 10.93
C GLU A 79 3.96 -16.95 10.14
N PHE A 80 3.52 -18.15 10.56
CA PHE A 80 2.27 -18.73 10.08
C PHE A 80 1.20 -18.57 11.15
N LYS A 81 0.07 -17.97 10.77
CA LYS A 81 -1.12 -18.00 11.62
C LYS A 81 -2.00 -19.16 11.15
N PRO A 82 -2.20 -20.22 11.95
CA PRO A 82 -3.11 -21.29 11.56
C PRO A 82 -4.52 -20.71 11.41
N SER A 83 -5.04 -20.77 10.19
CA SER A 83 -6.41 -20.36 9.92
C SER A 83 -7.36 -21.41 10.50
N LYS A 84 -8.07 -21.09 11.59
CA LYS A 84 -9.37 -21.73 11.81
C LYS A 84 -10.19 -21.38 10.58
N LYS A 85 -10.70 -22.38 9.84
CA LYS A 85 -11.56 -22.18 8.64
C LYS A 85 -12.72 -21.23 8.97
N GLY A 86 -12.46 -19.94 8.89
CA GLY A 86 -13.44 -18.88 8.89
C GLY A 86 -13.61 -18.51 7.43
N ALA A 87 -14.83 -18.75 6.92
CA ALA A 87 -15.30 -18.44 5.58
C ALA A 87 -14.33 -17.54 4.79
N LEU A 88 -13.45 -18.15 3.99
CA LEU A 88 -12.95 -17.46 2.81
C LEU A 88 -14.22 -17.10 2.05
N ASN A 89 -14.55 -15.80 2.01
CA ASN A 89 -15.67 -15.29 1.23
C ASN A 89 -15.56 -15.96 -0.14
N LYS A 90 -16.56 -16.77 -0.50
CA LYS A 90 -16.68 -17.44 -1.80
C LYS A 90 -16.62 -16.35 -2.86
N THR A 91 -15.41 -16.07 -3.32
CA THR A 91 -15.14 -15.07 -4.34
C THR A 91 -14.85 -15.90 -5.57
N ASN A 92 -15.78 -15.85 -6.51
CA ASN A 92 -15.68 -16.56 -7.78
C ASN A 92 -14.68 -15.80 -8.68
N TYR A 93 -13.40 -15.81 -8.31
CA TYR A 93 -12.33 -15.40 -9.22
C TYR A 93 -12.31 -16.38 -10.39
N LYS A 94 -11.93 -15.92 -11.59
CA LYS A 94 -12.08 -16.70 -12.82
C LYS A 94 -10.92 -17.65 -13.12
N GLY A 95 -9.91 -17.77 -12.24
CA GLY A 95 -8.82 -18.71 -12.49
C GLY A 95 -7.63 -18.61 -11.55
N ASP A 96 -6.61 -19.40 -11.85
CA ASP A 96 -5.53 -19.80 -10.96
C ASP A 96 -4.30 -18.87 -11.02
N VAL A 97 -4.43 -17.69 -10.41
CA VAL A 97 -3.43 -16.62 -10.51
C VAL A 97 -2.94 -16.18 -9.13
N LEU A 98 -1.62 -16.09 -8.98
CA LEU A 98 -0.95 -15.45 -7.86
C LEU A 98 -0.33 -14.13 -8.35
N ILE A 99 -0.72 -13.01 -7.75
CA ILE A 99 -0.05 -11.72 -7.99
C ILE A 99 0.82 -11.40 -6.79
N THR A 100 2.09 -11.12 -7.04
CA THR A 100 3.05 -10.69 -6.01
C THR A 100 3.45 -9.24 -6.24
N THR A 101 3.80 -8.55 -5.15
CA THR A 101 4.35 -7.20 -5.25
C THR A 101 5.25 -6.87 -4.08
N GLN A 102 6.34 -6.17 -4.36
CA GLN A 102 7.21 -5.60 -3.34
C GLN A 102 6.85 -4.14 -3.08
N THR A 103 6.66 -3.79 -1.80
CA THR A 103 6.12 -2.49 -1.37
C THR A 103 6.83 -1.94 -0.14
N GLU A 104 6.64 -0.65 0.11
CA GLU A 104 6.92 -0.04 1.41
C GLU A 104 6.13 -0.73 2.55
N PRO A 105 6.73 -0.89 3.75
CA PRO A 105 6.13 -1.66 4.83
C PRO A 105 4.91 -0.96 5.45
N TYR A 106 4.84 0.38 5.34
CA TYR A 106 3.77 1.18 5.94
C TYR A 106 2.47 1.20 5.12
N LEU A 107 2.47 0.67 3.88
CA LEU A 107 1.26 0.68 3.06
C LEU A 107 0.16 -0.18 3.70
N LEU A 108 -1.07 0.32 3.65
CA LEU A 108 -2.23 -0.36 4.21
C LEU A 108 -2.53 -1.62 3.39
N HIS A 109 -2.40 -2.80 3.99
CA HIS A 109 -2.59 -4.08 3.28
C HIS A 109 -3.96 -4.18 2.59
N LYS A 110 -5.04 -3.71 3.23
CA LYS A 110 -6.38 -3.71 2.64
C LYS A 110 -6.44 -2.84 1.37
N SER A 111 -5.85 -1.65 1.40
CA SER A 111 -5.81 -0.75 0.25
C SER A 111 -4.97 -1.32 -0.89
N VAL A 112 -3.78 -1.85 -0.59
CA VAL A 112 -2.93 -2.53 -1.58
C VAL A 112 -3.69 -3.72 -2.19
N ARG A 113 -4.41 -4.52 -1.39
CA ARG A 113 -5.23 -5.62 -1.89
C ARG A 113 -6.28 -5.16 -2.90
N GLU A 114 -6.99 -4.06 -2.63
CA GLU A 114 -8.00 -3.55 -3.57
C GLU A 114 -7.36 -3.02 -4.86
N LYS A 115 -6.17 -2.38 -4.81
CA LYS A 115 -5.40 -2.04 -6.03
C LYS A 115 -5.08 -3.27 -6.87
N ILE A 116 -4.51 -4.28 -6.23
CA ILE A 116 -4.11 -5.50 -6.93
C ILE A 116 -5.33 -6.25 -7.48
N LYS A 117 -6.44 -6.24 -6.75
CA LYS A 117 -7.73 -6.77 -7.22
C LYS A 117 -8.27 -5.99 -8.41
N LEU A 118 -8.10 -4.67 -8.45
CA LEU A 118 -8.47 -3.85 -9.59
C LEU A 118 -7.63 -4.21 -10.83
N ILE A 119 -6.32 -4.39 -10.67
CA ILE A 119 -5.42 -4.88 -11.73
C ILE A 119 -5.86 -6.27 -12.20
N TYR A 120 -6.11 -7.18 -11.26
CA TYR A 120 -6.61 -8.51 -11.57
C TYR A 120 -7.89 -8.44 -12.41
N ASN A 121 -8.91 -7.73 -11.94
CA ASN A 121 -10.21 -7.66 -12.61
C ASN A 121 -10.12 -7.02 -14.00
N SER A 122 -9.28 -5.99 -14.14
CA SER A 122 -9.29 -5.13 -15.33
C SER A 122 -8.28 -5.51 -16.40
N VAL A 123 -7.22 -6.24 -16.06
CA VAL A 123 -6.13 -6.62 -16.98
C VAL A 123 -5.92 -8.13 -17.02
N ILE A 124 -5.88 -8.79 -15.87
CA ILE A 124 -5.45 -10.21 -15.81
C ILE A 124 -6.60 -11.18 -16.05
N SER A 125 -7.73 -10.98 -15.38
CA SER A 125 -8.91 -11.86 -15.44
C SER A 125 -9.45 -12.08 -16.86
N PRO A 126 -9.49 -11.07 -17.76
CA PRO A 126 -9.91 -11.28 -19.15
C PRO A 126 -8.99 -12.19 -19.96
N LYS A 127 -7.75 -12.39 -19.52
CA LYS A 127 -6.73 -13.20 -20.20
C LYS A 127 -6.59 -14.60 -19.64
N ILE A 128 -7.47 -15.03 -18.74
CA ILE A 128 -7.43 -16.39 -18.20
C ILE A 128 -8.06 -17.36 -19.22
N PRO A 129 -7.43 -18.52 -19.52
CA PRO A 129 -6.18 -19.03 -18.96
C PRO A 129 -4.95 -18.25 -19.45
N LEU A 130 -3.99 -18.01 -18.55
CA LEU A 130 -2.78 -17.24 -18.83
C LEU A 130 -1.86 -18.00 -19.80
N ASP A 131 -2.10 -17.83 -21.10
CA ASP A 131 -1.28 -18.35 -22.19
C ASP A 131 -0.22 -17.32 -22.57
N SER A 132 0.99 -17.81 -22.86
CA SER A 132 2.10 -17.05 -23.45
C SER A 132 1.72 -16.22 -24.68
N ALA A 133 0.72 -16.64 -25.46
CA ALA A 133 0.23 -15.89 -26.62
C ALA A 133 -0.58 -14.64 -26.28
N LEU A 134 -1.13 -14.55 -25.06
CA LEU A 134 -1.93 -13.42 -24.59
C LEU A 134 -1.05 -12.49 -23.75
N GLU A 135 -0.10 -11.81 -24.36
CA GLU A 135 0.79 -10.87 -23.65
C GLU A 135 0.01 -9.68 -23.05
N ILE A 136 0.60 -9.06 -22.02
CA ILE A 136 0.15 -7.77 -21.50
C ILE A 136 0.62 -6.69 -22.49
N LEU A 137 -0.34 -6.00 -23.10
CA LEU A 137 -0.08 -4.94 -24.06
C LEU A 137 0.39 -3.66 -23.35
N GLN A 138 1.07 -2.77 -24.08
CA GLN A 138 1.58 -1.51 -23.49
C GLN A 138 0.49 -0.67 -22.82
N ASN A 139 -0.69 -0.55 -23.44
CA ASN A 139 -1.82 0.19 -22.86
C ASN A 139 -2.38 -0.46 -21.58
N GLU A 140 -2.22 -1.77 -21.42
CA GLU A 140 -2.57 -2.50 -20.20
C GLU A 140 -1.51 -2.31 -19.13
N GLU A 141 -0.23 -2.29 -19.50
CA GLU A 141 0.87 -1.93 -18.61
C GLU A 141 0.73 -0.48 -18.10
N ASP A 142 0.43 0.47 -18.99
CA ASP A 142 0.16 1.86 -18.62
C ASP A 142 -1.00 1.95 -17.62
N LYS A 143 -2.04 1.14 -17.80
CA LYS A 143 -3.16 1.03 -16.86
C LYS A 143 -2.73 0.44 -15.52
N ILE A 144 -1.86 -0.58 -15.50
CA ILE A 144 -1.27 -1.11 -14.27
C ILE A 144 -0.48 -0.02 -13.55
N LEU A 145 0.35 0.73 -14.28
CA LEU A 145 1.13 1.84 -13.75
C LEU A 145 0.23 2.94 -13.16
N ASP A 146 -0.84 3.30 -13.86
CA ASP A 146 -1.83 4.28 -13.39
C ASP A 146 -2.46 3.87 -12.06
N ILE A 147 -2.88 2.61 -11.93
CA ILE A 147 -3.46 2.07 -10.70
C ILE A 147 -2.41 2.03 -9.57
N LEU A 148 -1.20 1.54 -9.83
CA LEU A 148 -0.15 1.43 -8.81
C LEU A 148 0.35 2.79 -8.34
N THR A 149 0.34 3.80 -9.21
CA THR A 149 0.82 5.15 -8.91
C THR A 149 -0.27 6.10 -8.42
N ASP A 150 -1.54 5.68 -8.41
CA ASP A 150 -2.70 6.52 -8.11
C ASP A 150 -2.76 7.78 -9.00
N SER A 151 -2.57 7.60 -10.31
CA SER A 151 -2.38 8.72 -11.24
C SER A 151 -3.54 9.72 -11.20
N GLU A 152 -4.79 9.25 -11.10
CA GLU A 152 -5.97 10.09 -10.96
C GLU A 152 -5.95 10.94 -9.67
N ALA A 153 -5.58 10.33 -8.53
CA ALA A 153 -5.46 11.04 -7.26
C ALA A 153 -4.40 12.15 -7.34
N ARG A 154 -3.26 11.85 -7.98
CA ARG A 154 -2.15 12.80 -8.21
C ARG A 154 -2.56 13.92 -9.18
N ASN A 155 -3.27 13.59 -10.25
CA ASN A 155 -3.75 14.56 -11.24
C ASN A 155 -4.73 15.55 -10.62
N ARG A 156 -5.64 15.08 -9.77
CA ARG A 156 -6.59 15.94 -9.04
C ARG A 156 -5.89 16.92 -8.08
N ILE A 157 -4.86 16.46 -7.37
CA ILE A 157 -4.02 17.32 -6.52
C ILE A 157 -3.27 18.35 -7.36
N LYS A 158 -2.70 17.93 -8.50
CA LYS A 158 -1.99 18.81 -9.43
C LYS A 158 -2.92 19.90 -10.00
N LYS A 159 -4.16 19.55 -10.32
CA LYS A 159 -5.19 20.48 -10.82
C LYS A 159 -5.47 21.60 -9.82
N HIS A 160 -5.55 21.28 -8.52
CA HIS A 160 -5.86 22.25 -7.46
C HIS A 160 -4.61 22.72 -6.68
N LYS A 161 -3.41 22.54 -7.25
CA LYS A 161 -2.14 22.76 -6.55
C LYS A 161 -2.03 24.16 -5.92
N LYS A 162 -2.48 25.21 -6.62
CA LYS A 162 -2.38 26.59 -6.11
C LYS A 162 -3.23 26.79 -4.85
N GLU A 163 -4.48 26.35 -4.88
CA GLU A 163 -5.42 26.47 -3.76
C GLU A 163 -4.97 25.64 -2.55
N ILE A 164 -4.53 24.41 -2.79
CA ILE A 164 -4.01 23.53 -1.73
C ILE A 164 -2.75 24.13 -1.11
N ASN A 165 -1.81 24.63 -1.93
CA ASN A 165 -0.60 25.28 -1.43
C ASN A 165 -0.93 26.47 -0.53
N GLN A 166 -1.89 27.32 -0.94
CA GLN A 166 -2.30 28.47 -0.16
C GLN A 166 -2.90 28.02 1.18
N LEU A 167 -3.88 27.11 1.16
CA LEU A 167 -4.51 26.58 2.37
C LEU A 167 -3.49 25.93 3.30
N ALA A 168 -2.58 25.11 2.77
CA ALA A 168 -1.55 24.45 3.57
C ALA A 168 -0.61 25.47 4.24
N ASN A 169 -0.20 26.52 3.53
CA ASN A 169 0.65 27.58 4.08
C ASN A 169 -0.07 28.41 5.15
N ASP A 170 -1.35 28.72 4.94
CA ASP A 170 -2.17 29.43 5.93
C ASP A 170 -2.28 28.60 7.22
N PHE A 171 -2.55 27.30 7.08
CA PHE A 171 -2.62 26.36 8.19
C PHE A 171 -1.29 26.17 8.93
N LEU A 172 -0.18 26.06 8.20
CA LEU A 172 1.14 25.97 8.80
C LEU A 172 1.50 27.24 9.55
N THR A 173 1.14 28.41 9.01
CA THR A 173 1.37 29.69 9.69
C THR A 173 0.53 29.83 10.96
N GLU A 174 -0.76 29.45 10.89
CA GLU A 174 -1.69 29.45 12.04
C GLU A 174 -1.19 28.53 13.17
N MET A 175 -0.73 27.33 12.81
CA MET A 175 -0.41 26.27 13.79
C MET A 175 1.07 26.14 14.13
N ASN A 176 1.95 26.98 13.59
CA ASN A 176 3.39 26.90 13.83
C ASN A 176 3.73 27.02 15.33
N SER A 177 3.09 27.95 16.05
CA SER A 177 3.28 28.11 17.50
C SER A 177 2.75 26.95 18.33
N TYR A 178 1.91 26.11 17.73
CA TYR A 178 1.34 24.90 18.33
C TYR A 178 2.12 23.63 17.94
N GLY A 179 3.30 23.79 17.31
CA GLY A 179 4.23 22.72 16.99
C GLY A 179 3.95 21.99 15.68
N LEU A 180 3.08 22.49 14.80
CA LEU A 180 2.86 21.89 13.47
C LEU A 180 4.00 22.26 12.50
N HIS A 181 4.71 21.26 11.99
CA HIS A 181 5.88 21.46 11.11
C HIS A 181 5.63 21.09 9.66
N GLY A 182 4.68 20.21 9.40
CA GLY A 182 4.40 19.76 8.04
C GLY A 182 3.02 19.13 7.88
N ILE A 183 2.52 19.21 6.65
CA ILE A 183 1.27 18.58 6.22
C ILE A 183 1.61 17.75 4.99
N CYS A 184 1.20 16.48 4.94
CA CYS A 184 1.35 15.64 3.75
C CYS A 184 0.00 15.10 3.31
N ILE A 185 -0.24 15.11 2.01
CA ILE A 185 -1.38 14.43 1.39
C ILE A 185 -0.86 13.14 0.78
N THR A 186 -1.53 12.03 1.08
CA THR A 186 -1.20 10.70 0.58
C THR A 186 -2.39 10.05 -0.12
N CYS A 187 -2.12 9.03 -0.93
CA CYS A 187 -3.11 8.19 -1.57
C CYS A 187 -3.82 7.28 -0.54
N PHE A 188 -4.84 6.54 -0.99
CA PHE A 188 -5.64 5.68 -0.12
C PHE A 188 -4.92 4.48 0.49
N ASP A 189 -3.71 4.18 0.03
CA ASP A 189 -2.81 3.17 0.60
C ASP A 189 -1.68 3.76 1.46
N LEU A 190 -1.71 5.09 1.71
CA LEU A 190 -0.70 5.92 2.37
C LEU A 190 0.53 6.29 1.54
N SER A 191 0.53 6.04 0.22
CA SER A 191 1.62 6.49 -0.65
C SER A 191 1.72 8.03 -0.68
N PRO A 192 2.86 8.65 -0.32
CA PRO A 192 2.97 10.10 -0.32
C PRO A 192 2.77 10.72 -1.73
N ILE A 193 1.99 11.80 -1.78
CA ILE A 193 1.78 12.60 -3.01
C ILE A 193 2.57 13.89 -2.92
N THR A 194 2.33 14.68 -1.89
CA THR A 194 2.92 16.01 -1.72
C THR A 194 3.02 16.35 -0.23
N VAL A 195 4.04 17.13 0.11
CA VAL A 195 4.32 17.60 1.47
C VAL A 195 4.44 19.13 1.46
N PHE A 196 3.93 19.74 2.51
CA PHE A 196 3.95 21.17 2.79
C PHE A 196 4.68 21.42 4.10
N GLY A 197 5.31 22.58 4.20
CA GLY A 197 6.22 22.92 5.29
C GLY A 197 7.68 22.88 4.84
N LYS A 198 8.56 23.44 5.66
CA LYS A 198 9.99 23.54 5.34
C LYS A 198 10.83 22.42 5.99
N LYS A 199 10.29 21.74 7.00
CA LYS A 199 11.04 20.77 7.82
C LYS A 199 11.21 19.41 7.14
N TYR A 200 10.25 18.98 6.32
CA TYR A 200 10.23 17.62 5.76
C TYR A 200 10.07 17.61 4.24
N SER A 201 10.89 16.81 3.57
CA SER A 201 10.74 16.40 2.18
C SER A 201 9.91 15.12 2.05
N LEU A 202 9.58 14.70 0.82
CA LEU A 202 8.88 13.43 0.60
C LEU A 202 9.70 12.22 1.08
N ASN A 203 11.03 12.27 0.96
CA ASN A 203 11.91 11.19 1.44
C ASN A 203 11.89 11.11 2.97
N ASP A 204 11.82 12.27 3.64
CA ASP A 204 11.67 12.32 5.10
C ASP A 204 10.33 11.73 5.54
N VAL A 205 9.25 12.04 4.81
CA VAL A 205 7.94 11.42 5.06
C VAL A 205 7.99 9.91 4.92
N GLU A 206 8.62 9.37 3.88
CA GLU A 206 8.79 7.91 3.72
C GLU A 206 9.58 7.31 4.90
N ALA A 207 10.65 7.98 5.36
CA ALA A 207 11.44 7.55 6.51
C ALA A 207 10.63 7.56 7.82
N ILE A 208 9.82 8.60 8.03
CA ILE A 208 8.90 8.73 9.17
C ILE A 208 7.85 7.61 9.12
N LEU A 209 7.23 7.37 7.97
CA LEU A 209 6.18 6.35 7.85
C LEU A 209 6.72 4.93 8.07
N ARG A 210 7.97 4.63 7.69
CA ARG A 210 8.61 3.33 7.99
C ARG A 210 8.74 3.04 9.49
N LYS A 211 8.71 4.06 10.36
CA LYS A 211 8.88 3.95 11.82
C LYS A 211 7.59 4.18 12.62
N ILE A 212 6.45 4.42 11.97
CA ILE A 212 5.17 4.78 12.63
C ILE A 212 4.44 3.60 13.28
N GLY A 213 4.86 2.36 12.98
CA GLY A 213 4.18 1.15 13.39
C GLY A 213 2.86 0.91 12.63
N VAL A 214 1.94 0.16 13.24
CA VAL A 214 0.66 -0.20 12.62
C VAL A 214 -0.34 0.95 12.69
N ILE A 215 -0.86 1.35 11.52
CA ILE A 215 -1.97 2.29 11.39
C ILE A 215 -3.27 1.47 11.31
N PRO A 216 -4.18 1.57 12.31
CA PRO A 216 -5.45 0.87 12.30
C PRO A 216 -6.38 1.42 11.22
N GLN A 217 -7.50 0.74 11.00
CA GLN A 217 -8.55 1.27 10.15
C GLN A 217 -9.17 2.49 10.82
N ILE A 218 -9.25 3.59 10.07
CA ILE A 218 -9.83 4.87 10.50
C ILE A 218 -11.14 5.07 9.73
N SER A 219 -12.18 5.59 10.38
CA SER A 219 -13.41 5.99 9.69
C SER A 219 -13.19 7.29 8.92
N PRO A 220 -13.98 7.59 7.87
CA PRO A 220 -13.88 8.87 7.17
C PRO A 220 -14.07 10.05 8.11
N LEU A 221 -13.29 11.12 7.91
CA LEU A 221 -13.26 12.34 8.73
C LEU A 221 -12.81 12.16 10.19
N GLU A 222 -12.46 10.93 10.58
CA GLU A 222 -11.81 10.67 11.86
C GLU A 222 -10.29 10.74 11.72
N TRP A 223 -9.64 10.94 12.87
CA TRP A 223 -8.20 10.99 12.95
C TRP A 223 -7.69 10.22 14.16
N ILE A 224 -6.46 9.76 14.05
CA ILE A 224 -5.68 9.18 15.14
C ILE A 224 -4.33 9.87 15.19
N TYR A 225 -3.58 9.66 16.26
CA TYR A 225 -2.16 10.00 16.29
C TYR A 225 -1.30 8.75 16.48
N ARG A 226 -0.08 8.83 15.96
CA ARG A 226 0.97 7.84 16.11
C ARG A 226 2.28 8.54 16.38
N GLN A 227 3.14 7.86 17.12
CA GLN A 227 4.51 8.29 17.34
C GLN A 227 5.41 7.69 16.26
N SER A 228 6.34 8.49 15.77
CA SER A 228 7.40 8.03 14.88
C SER A 228 8.71 8.77 15.19
N TYR A 229 9.73 8.53 14.39
CA TYR A 229 11.07 9.09 14.56
C TYR A 229 11.71 9.44 13.22
N ILE A 230 12.53 10.49 13.19
CA ILE A 230 13.48 10.75 12.10
C ILE A 230 14.80 11.23 12.72
N SER A 231 15.93 10.64 12.32
CA SER A 231 17.25 11.01 12.88
C SER A 231 17.25 11.12 14.42
N ASP A 232 16.60 10.16 15.10
CA ASP A 232 16.39 10.08 16.55
C ASP A 232 15.54 11.20 17.19
N GLU A 233 15.01 12.13 16.39
CA GLU A 233 13.98 13.08 16.80
C GLU A 233 12.61 12.41 16.81
N GLN A 234 11.91 12.47 17.95
CA GLN A 234 10.54 11.98 18.07
C GLN A 234 9.58 12.93 17.36
N ILE A 235 8.62 12.37 16.61
CA ILE A 235 7.59 13.12 15.88
C ILE A 235 6.22 12.54 16.21
N TRP A 236 5.22 13.41 16.37
CA TRP A 236 3.82 13.02 16.37
C TRP A 236 3.23 13.14 14.97
N VAL A 237 2.62 12.07 14.51
CA VAL A 237 1.97 11.98 13.20
C VAL A 237 0.48 11.80 13.40
N TYR A 238 -0.28 12.85 13.12
CA TYR A 238 -1.74 12.75 13.06
C TYR A 238 -2.13 12.21 11.69
N VAL A 239 -2.88 11.11 11.67
CA VAL A 239 -3.35 10.45 10.45
C VAL A 239 -4.84 10.66 10.35
N ILE A 240 -5.27 11.38 9.31
CA ILE A 240 -6.66 11.73 9.09
C ILE A 240 -7.13 11.04 7.81
N LYS A 241 -8.24 10.32 7.85
CA LYS A 241 -8.81 9.73 6.65
C LYS A 241 -9.80 10.69 6.01
N SER A 242 -9.58 11.02 4.74
CA SER A 242 -10.47 11.91 4.00
C SER A 242 -11.83 11.26 3.73
N GLY A 243 -12.85 12.13 3.61
CA GLY A 243 -14.17 11.77 3.08
C GLY A 243 -14.26 11.91 1.56
N VAL A 244 -13.20 12.39 0.90
CA VAL A 244 -13.15 12.59 -0.56
C VAL A 244 -11.95 11.87 -1.18
N GLY A 245 -12.07 11.58 -2.47
CA GLY A 245 -11.09 10.84 -3.24
C GLY A 245 -11.64 10.53 -4.64
N PRO A 246 -10.78 10.16 -5.59
CA PRO A 246 -11.26 9.64 -6.87
C PRO A 246 -11.98 8.30 -6.70
N THR A 247 -12.83 7.97 -7.67
CA THR A 247 -13.41 6.63 -7.80
C THR A 247 -12.92 6.03 -9.11
N ILE A 248 -12.10 4.98 -9.02
CA ILE A 248 -11.52 4.31 -10.19
C ILE A 248 -12.22 2.97 -10.34
N HIS A 249 -12.98 2.80 -11.44
CA HIS A 249 -13.70 1.54 -11.74
C HIS A 249 -14.52 0.99 -10.55
N GLY A 250 -15.18 1.88 -9.80
CA GLY A 250 -16.01 1.52 -8.64
C GLY A 250 -15.25 1.37 -7.31
N LEU A 251 -13.93 1.45 -7.30
CA LEU A 251 -13.13 1.56 -6.08
C LEU A 251 -13.02 3.02 -5.66
N PHE A 252 -13.57 3.37 -4.50
CA PHE A 252 -13.38 4.69 -3.90
C PHE A 252 -12.03 4.74 -3.18
N GLU A 253 -11.19 5.71 -3.54
CA GLU A 253 -9.82 5.85 -3.07
C GLU A 253 -9.67 7.14 -2.25
N PRO A 254 -10.05 7.13 -0.96
CA PRO A 254 -9.96 8.33 -0.13
C PRO A 254 -8.51 8.76 0.10
N TYR A 255 -8.25 10.06 0.12
CA TYR A 255 -6.95 10.57 0.56
C TYR A 255 -6.72 10.30 2.05
N PHE A 256 -5.45 10.32 2.47
CA PHE A 256 -5.13 10.59 3.87
C PHE A 256 -4.34 11.89 3.99
N TYR A 257 -4.60 12.61 5.07
CA TYR A 257 -3.84 13.78 5.46
C TYR A 257 -3.01 13.44 6.68
N LEU A 258 -1.71 13.72 6.60
CA LEU A 258 -0.74 13.50 7.66
C LEU A 258 -0.29 14.85 8.20
N LEU A 259 -0.37 15.05 9.52
CA LEU A 259 0.18 16.23 10.17
C LEU A 259 1.38 15.82 11.01
N PHE A 260 2.52 16.45 10.77
CA PHE A 260 3.76 16.22 11.51
C PHE A 260 3.95 17.33 12.53
N ALA A 261 3.94 16.97 13.80
CA ALA A 261 4.03 17.93 14.89
C ALA A 261 5.08 17.54 15.93
N ASP A 262 5.51 18.51 16.74
CA ASP A 262 6.37 18.25 17.89
C ASP A 262 5.68 17.27 18.85
N PRO A 263 6.46 16.46 19.58
CA PRO A 263 5.93 15.66 20.67
C PRO A 263 5.14 16.54 21.65
N GLN A 264 4.03 16.02 22.16
CA GLN A 264 3.14 16.73 23.10
C GLN A 264 2.36 17.91 22.51
N SER A 265 2.48 18.20 21.21
CA SER A 265 1.63 19.18 20.53
C SER A 265 0.17 18.72 20.57
N TYR A 266 -0.71 19.51 21.19
CA TYR A 266 -2.15 19.26 21.17
C TYR A 266 -2.79 20.08 20.05
N LEU A 267 -3.20 19.40 18.99
CA LEU A 267 -3.87 20.04 17.84
C LEU A 267 -5.39 20.15 18.02
N GLY A 268 -5.97 19.57 19.08
CA GLY A 268 -7.42 19.64 19.35
C GLY A 268 -8.27 19.23 18.15
N GLU A 269 -9.22 20.09 17.78
CA GLU A 269 -10.14 19.93 16.64
C GLU A 269 -9.50 20.28 15.28
N PHE A 270 -8.26 20.79 15.26
CA PHE A 270 -7.59 21.26 14.05
C PHE A 270 -7.48 20.21 12.94
N PRO A 271 -7.17 18.92 13.20
CA PRO A 271 -7.15 17.89 12.17
C PRO A 271 -8.48 17.80 11.39
N GLY A 272 -9.61 17.96 12.07
CA GLY A 272 -10.94 18.00 11.46
C GLY A 272 -11.16 19.26 10.61
N LYS A 273 -10.78 20.44 11.13
CA LYS A 273 -10.85 21.72 10.38
C LYS A 273 -10.04 21.65 9.08
N LEU A 274 -8.82 21.13 9.14
CA LEU A 274 -7.95 20.96 7.97
C LEU A 274 -8.57 19.99 6.96
N ALA A 275 -9.03 18.82 7.42
CA ALA A 275 -9.64 17.84 6.54
C ALA A 275 -10.89 18.39 5.84
N ALA A 276 -11.76 19.11 6.55
CA ALA A 276 -12.92 19.74 5.95
C ALA A 276 -12.55 20.73 4.84
N LYS A 277 -11.52 21.57 5.05
CA LYS A 277 -11.07 22.55 4.05
C LYS A 277 -10.39 21.91 2.84
N PHE A 278 -9.55 20.90 3.04
CA PHE A 278 -8.97 20.16 1.91
C PHE A 278 -10.04 19.40 1.13
N ASN A 279 -11.03 18.81 1.81
CA ASN A 279 -12.13 18.11 1.16
C ASN A 279 -13.00 19.04 0.31
N GLN A 280 -13.17 20.31 0.71
CA GLN A 280 -13.90 21.29 -0.12
C GLN A 280 -13.22 21.57 -1.46
N VAL A 281 -11.89 21.43 -1.54
CA VAL A 281 -11.11 21.64 -2.76
C VAL A 281 -10.97 20.35 -3.58
N LEU A 282 -10.89 19.20 -2.91
CA LEU A 282 -10.62 17.90 -3.54
C LEU A 282 -11.88 17.06 -3.82
N GLY A 283 -13.02 17.45 -3.25
CA GLY A 283 -14.33 16.84 -3.41
C GLY A 283 -14.92 16.98 -4.80
#